data_AF-A0A238UBE1-F1
#
_entry.id   AF-A0A238UBE1-F1
#
_cell.length_a   1.000
_cell.length_b   1.000
_cell.length_c   1.000
_cell.angle_alpha   90.00
_cell.angle_beta   90.00
_cell.angle_gamma   90.00
#
_symmetry.space_group_name_H-M   'P 1'
#
loop_
_entity.id
_entity.type
_entity.pdbx_description
1 polymer ?
#
loop_
_entity_poly.entity_id
_entity_poly.type
_entity_poly.pdbx_seq_one_letter_code
_entity_poly.pdbx_strand_id
1 'polypeptide(L)'
;MSKTIQIFIGAVLALIFGLYFYFKGRSSKSTEPKSNDNSVAEAISVIDQSIDKFLFRNKDHEPIFDVVSRLNSSQILKLHKDFGLRYHDSTFGIFSWVPVLDDAIGAETYNLSAILLREFDENQKQRIKAIYKSKGLVFPLVNPN
;
A
#
# COMPACT_ATOMS: atom_id res chain seq x y z
N MET A 1 0.05 -37.47 31.09
CA MET A 1 0.55 -36.11 30.80
C MET A 1 0.26 -35.23 32.02
N SER A 2 1.27 -34.54 32.57
CA SER A 2 1.11 -33.82 33.85
C SER A 2 0.18 -32.61 33.70
N LYS A 3 -0.64 -32.31 34.71
CA LYS A 3 -1.53 -31.14 34.76
C LYS A 3 -0.75 -29.83 34.54
N THR A 4 0.50 -29.77 35.00
CA THR A 4 1.40 -28.63 34.77
C THR A 4 1.72 -28.42 33.28
N ILE A 5 1.88 -29.50 32.51
CA ILE A 5 2.16 -29.43 31.07
C ILE A 5 0.91 -28.95 30.31
N GLN A 6 -0.28 -29.36 30.74
CA GLN A 6 -1.54 -28.91 30.13
C GLN A 6 -1.80 -27.42 30.38
N ILE A 7 -1.52 -26.93 31.59
CA ILE A 7 -1.64 -25.49 31.93
C ILE A 7 -0.63 -24.67 31.11
N PHE A 8 0.61 -25.16 30.98
CA PHE A 8 1.64 -24.46 30.21
C PHE A 8 1.29 -24.35 28.72
N ILE A 9 0.81 -25.44 28.11
CA ILE A 9 0.36 -25.44 26.70
C ILE A 9 -0.84 -24.50 26.52
N GLY A 10 -1.80 -24.53 27.45
CA GLY A 10 -2.95 -23.63 27.42
C GLY A 10 -2.56 -22.15 27.47
N ALA A 11 -1.60 -21.79 28.32
CA ALA A 11 -1.10 -20.42 28.45
C ALA A 11 -0.37 -19.96 27.17
N VAL A 12 0.46 -20.82 26.57
CA VAL A 12 1.16 -20.51 25.31
C VAL A 12 0.17 -20.32 24.16
N LEU A 13 -0.84 -21.19 24.04
CA LEU A 13 -1.88 -21.05 23.02
C LEU A 13 -2.70 -19.78 23.22
N ALA A 14 -3.07 -19.44 24.46
CA ALA A 14 -3.76 -18.19 24.77
C ALA A 14 -2.92 -16.95 24.44
N LEU A 15 -1.60 -17.00 24.67
CA LEU A 15 -0.67 -15.93 24.29
C LEU A 15 -0.59 -15.77 22.77
N ILE A 16 -0.43 -16.87 22.02
CA ILE A 16 -0.39 -16.85 20.55
C ILE A 16 -1.70 -16.32 19.98
N PHE A 17 -2.84 -16.76 20.53
CA PHE A 17 -4.16 -16.31 20.10
C PHE A 17 -4.36 -14.83 20.44
N GLY A 18 -3.96 -14.39 21.63
CA GLY A 18 -3.98 -13.00 22.05
C GLY A 18 -3.14 -12.10 21.14
N LEU A 19 -1.92 -12.53 20.79
CA LEU A 19 -1.07 -11.84 19.82
C LEU A 19 -1.69 -11.80 18.43
N TYR A 20 -2.25 -12.92 17.95
CA TYR A 20 -2.94 -12.98 16.66
C TYR A 20 -4.10 -11.97 16.60
N PHE A 21 -4.95 -11.88 17.62
CA PHE A 21 -6.04 -10.90 17.67
C PHE A 21 -5.55 -9.47 17.89
N TYR A 22 -4.49 -9.26 18.68
CA TYR A 22 -3.86 -7.96 18.86
C TYR A 22 -3.32 -7.39 17.56
N PHE A 23 -2.66 -8.22 16.74
CA PHE A 23 -2.17 -7.81 15.42
C PHE A 23 -3.28 -7.74 14.37
N LYS A 24 -4.27 -8.63 14.40
CA LYS A 24 -5.42 -8.60 13.46
C LYS A 24 -6.32 -7.38 13.67
N GLY A 25 -6.52 -6.96 14.92
CA GLY A 25 -7.27 -5.74 15.26
C GLY A 25 -6.51 -4.43 15.00
N ARG A 26 -5.20 -4.53 14.75
CA ARG A 26 -4.32 -3.43 14.36
C ARG A 26 -4.07 -3.35 12.85
N SER A 27 -4.88 -4.04 12.04
CA SER A 27 -5.07 -3.62 10.64
C SER A 27 -5.46 -2.16 10.70
N SER A 28 -4.48 -1.33 10.36
CA SER A 28 -4.44 0.09 10.61
C SER A 28 -5.77 0.70 10.21
N LYS A 29 -6.44 1.40 11.13
CA LYS A 29 -7.29 2.53 10.71
C LYS A 29 -6.34 3.60 10.17
N SER A 30 -5.70 3.28 9.05
CA SER A 30 -5.11 4.25 8.15
C SER A 30 -6.28 5.16 7.82
N THR A 31 -6.14 6.43 8.16
CA THR A 31 -6.97 7.51 7.62
C THR A 31 -7.34 7.16 6.19
N GLU A 32 -8.62 6.91 5.94
CA GLU A 32 -9.13 6.50 4.64
C GLU A 32 -8.58 7.42 3.54
N PRO A 33 -8.38 6.92 2.32
CA PRO A 33 -8.01 7.72 1.17
C PRO A 33 -8.91 8.97 1.06
N LYS A 34 -8.37 10.16 1.28
CA LYS A 34 -9.14 11.42 1.21
C LYS A 34 -9.27 11.87 -0.24
N SER A 35 -9.99 11.13 -1.07
CA SER A 35 -10.51 11.63 -2.34
C SER A 35 -12.04 11.77 -2.26
N ASN A 36 -12.57 12.91 -2.74
CA ASN A 36 -14.01 13.09 -2.93
C ASN A 36 -14.51 12.57 -4.30
N ASP A 37 -13.62 12.00 -5.13
CA ASP A 37 -13.97 11.22 -6.31
C ASP A 37 -13.92 9.73 -5.96
N ASN A 38 -15.05 9.05 -6.08
CA ASN A 38 -15.22 7.64 -5.71
C ASN A 38 -14.30 6.70 -6.52
N SER A 39 -14.08 6.98 -7.80
CA SER A 39 -13.20 6.16 -8.64
C SER A 39 -11.74 6.32 -8.21
N VAL A 40 -11.34 7.54 -7.84
CA VAL A 40 -10.00 7.81 -7.30
C VAL A 40 -9.83 7.19 -5.92
N ALA A 41 -10.83 7.27 -5.04
CA ALA A 41 -10.79 6.64 -3.72
C ALA A 41 -10.68 5.11 -3.81
N GLU A 42 -11.43 4.48 -4.72
CA GLU A 42 -11.30 3.05 -5.05
C GLU A 42 -9.88 2.73 -5.51
N ALA A 43 -9.32 3.51 -6.44
CA ALA A 43 -7.98 3.31 -6.93
C ALA A 43 -6.92 3.38 -5.82
N ILE A 44 -7.00 4.37 -4.91
CA ILE A 44 -6.08 4.47 -3.77
C ILE A 44 -6.23 3.23 -2.87
N SER A 45 -7.46 2.82 -2.53
CA SER A 45 -7.68 1.64 -1.69
C SER A 45 -7.12 0.36 -2.31
N VAL A 46 -7.26 0.17 -3.62
CA VAL A 46 -6.69 -0.98 -4.33
C VAL A 46 -5.17 -0.92 -4.30
N ILE A 47 -4.58 0.25 -4.55
CA ILE A 47 -3.13 0.43 -4.50
C ILE A 47 -2.59 0.12 -3.10
N ASP A 48 -3.14 0.72 -2.05
CA ASP A 48 -2.71 0.49 -0.66
C ASP A 48 -2.78 -1.03 -0.31
N GLN A 49 -3.87 -1.71 -0.67
CA GLN A 49 -4.02 -3.16 -0.46
C GLN A 49 -3.04 -4.02 -1.29
N SER A 50 -2.64 -3.55 -2.46
CA SER A 50 -1.73 -4.26 -3.36
C SER A 50 -0.25 -4.04 -3.00
N ILE A 51 0.10 -2.95 -2.30
CA ILE A 51 1.48 -2.65 -1.87
C ILE A 51 1.77 -3.13 -0.44
N ASP A 52 0.78 -3.18 0.46
CA ASP A 52 0.96 -3.55 1.88
C ASP A 52 1.03 -5.07 2.16
N LYS A 53 1.44 -5.89 1.19
CA LYS A 53 1.51 -7.35 1.37
C LYS A 53 2.92 -7.85 1.63
N PHE A 54 3.10 -8.41 2.83
CA PHE A 54 4.28 -9.15 3.24
C PHE A 54 4.51 -10.33 2.27
N LEU A 55 5.65 -10.33 1.56
CA LEU A 55 6.04 -11.26 0.48
C LEU A 55 5.48 -10.90 -0.91
N PHE A 56 6.02 -9.82 -1.47
CA PHE A 56 5.87 -9.35 -2.85
C PHE A 56 5.76 -10.50 -3.88
N ARG A 57 4.58 -10.70 -4.45
CA ARG A 57 4.38 -11.51 -5.65
C ARG A 57 3.86 -10.62 -6.75
N ASN A 58 4.44 -10.67 -7.94
CA ASN A 58 4.06 -9.81 -9.08
C ASN A 58 2.55 -9.85 -9.39
N LYS A 59 1.86 -10.95 -9.06
CA LYS A 59 0.40 -11.10 -9.21
C LYS A 59 -0.41 -10.16 -8.32
N ASP A 60 0.12 -9.73 -7.18
CA ASP A 60 -0.58 -8.84 -6.25
C ASP A 60 -0.74 -7.41 -6.78
N HIS A 61 -0.01 -7.05 -7.84
CA HIS A 61 -0.11 -5.74 -8.49
C HIS A 61 -1.09 -5.72 -9.67
N GLU A 62 -1.62 -6.86 -10.11
CA GLU A 62 -2.58 -6.91 -11.22
C GLU A 62 -3.81 -6.00 -11.05
N PRO A 63 -4.43 -5.95 -9.85
CA PRO A 63 -5.56 -5.05 -9.60
C PRO A 63 -5.24 -3.56 -9.84
N ILE A 64 -3.98 -3.15 -9.67
CA ILE A 64 -3.55 -1.76 -9.89
C ILE A 64 -3.72 -1.38 -11.37
N PHE A 65 -3.34 -2.26 -12.30
CA PHE A 65 -3.48 -1.95 -13.72
C PHE A 65 -4.95 -1.83 -14.14
N ASP A 66 -5.81 -2.71 -13.61
CA ASP A 66 -7.24 -2.67 -13.88
C ASP A 66 -7.84 -1.33 -13.43
N VAL A 67 -7.67 -0.98 -12.16
CA VAL A 67 -8.28 0.24 -11.61
C VAL A 67 -7.73 1.50 -12.26
N VAL A 68 -6.42 1.60 -12.52
CA VAL A 68 -5.82 2.77 -13.17
C VAL A 68 -6.27 2.87 -14.63
N SER A 69 -6.48 1.75 -15.33
CA SER A 69 -6.95 1.77 -16.72
C SER A 69 -8.39 2.32 -16.87
N ARG A 70 -9.23 2.15 -15.84
CA ARG A 70 -10.60 2.66 -15.78
C ARG A 70 -10.66 4.18 -15.55
N LEU A 71 -9.61 4.78 -15.01
CA LEU A 71 -9.55 6.23 -14.78
C LEU A 71 -9.34 7.01 -16.08
N ASN A 72 -9.91 8.22 -16.14
CA ASN A 72 -9.56 9.22 -17.15
C ASN A 72 -8.32 10.03 -16.74
N SER A 73 -7.80 10.87 -17.64
CA SER A 73 -6.59 11.66 -17.41
C SER A 73 -6.68 12.56 -16.17
N SER A 74 -7.81 13.26 -15.99
CA SER A 74 -8.03 14.12 -14.82
C SER A 74 -8.07 13.33 -13.52
N GLN A 75 -8.66 12.13 -13.55
CA GLN A 75 -8.71 11.25 -12.39
C GLN A 75 -7.35 10.64 -12.06
N ILE A 76 -6.50 10.36 -13.04
CA ILE A 76 -5.11 9.92 -12.79
C ILE A 76 -4.30 11.05 -12.15
N LEU A 77 -4.42 12.29 -12.64
CA LEU A 77 -3.75 13.43 -12.02
C LEU A 77 -4.22 13.64 -10.57
N LYS A 78 -5.54 13.57 -10.36
CA LYS A 78 -6.14 13.65 -9.02
C LYS A 78 -5.72 12.49 -8.12
N LEU A 79 -5.61 11.27 -8.65
CA LEU A 79 -5.09 10.12 -7.93
C LEU A 79 -3.68 10.42 -7.40
N HIS A 80 -2.78 10.95 -8.22
CA HIS A 80 -1.43 11.29 -7.75
C HIS A 80 -1.43 12.34 -6.64
N LYS A 81 -2.31 13.34 -6.75
CA LYS A 81 -2.48 14.38 -5.74
C LYS A 81 -3.06 13.84 -4.43
N ASP A 82 -4.20 13.14 -4.51
CA ASP A 82 -4.97 12.67 -3.36
C ASP A 82 -4.31 11.44 -2.71
N PHE A 83 -3.55 10.66 -3.49
CA PHE A 83 -2.70 9.60 -2.93
C PHE A 83 -1.64 10.19 -2.01
N GLY A 84 -1.06 11.36 -2.32
CA GLY A 84 -0.10 12.02 -1.44
C GLY A 84 1.20 11.23 -1.21
N LEU A 85 1.81 11.40 -0.04
CA LEU A 85 3.05 10.72 0.35
C LEU A 85 2.75 9.52 1.27
N ARG A 86 3.53 8.45 1.12
CA ARG A 86 3.57 7.30 2.03
C ARG A 86 4.93 7.19 2.67
N TYR A 87 4.94 6.86 3.95
CA TYR A 87 6.14 6.43 4.66
C TYR A 87 6.40 4.96 4.34
N HIS A 88 7.63 4.60 4.01
CA HIS A 88 8.02 3.20 3.85
C HIS A 88 8.83 2.69 5.04
N ASP A 89 8.33 1.64 5.70
CA ASP A 89 9.08 0.91 6.73
C ASP A 89 9.86 -0.23 6.07
N SER A 90 11.18 -0.09 6.00
CA SER A 90 12.08 -1.09 5.40
C SER A 90 12.19 -2.40 6.18
N THR A 91 11.83 -2.40 7.47
CA THR A 91 11.86 -3.60 8.31
C THR A 91 10.69 -4.53 7.96
N PHE A 92 9.52 -3.96 7.68
CA PHE A 92 8.31 -4.72 7.41
C PHE A 92 7.84 -4.67 5.95
N GLY A 93 8.44 -3.82 5.11
CA GLY A 93 8.03 -3.62 3.71
C GLY A 93 6.64 -3.02 3.56
N ILE A 94 6.23 -2.16 4.49
CA ILE A 94 4.87 -1.61 4.57
C ILE A 94 4.90 -0.13 4.22
N PHE A 95 3.88 0.33 3.49
CA PHE A 95 3.64 1.75 3.24
C PHE A 95 2.54 2.25 4.17
N SER A 96 2.74 3.40 4.81
CA SER A 96 1.73 3.94 5.72
C SER A 96 1.57 5.45 5.59
N TRP A 97 0.34 5.91 5.81
CA TRP A 97 0.08 7.31 6.08
C TRP A 97 0.53 7.61 7.52
N VAL A 98 1.66 8.30 7.68
CA VAL A 98 2.07 8.82 8.99
C VAL A 98 2.13 10.34 8.89
N PRO A 99 1.22 11.08 9.55
CA PRO A 99 1.22 12.53 9.47
C PRO A 99 2.34 13.21 10.28
N VAL A 100 3.08 12.48 11.12
CA VAL A 100 4.04 13.07 12.08
C VAL A 100 5.21 12.13 12.36
N LEU A 101 6.18 12.01 11.47
CA LEU A 101 7.53 11.48 11.78
C LEU A 101 8.54 12.18 10.86
N ASP A 102 8.71 13.49 11.04
CA ASP A 102 9.73 14.29 10.33
C ASP A 102 11.18 13.87 10.70
N ASP A 103 11.39 13.03 11.73
CA ASP A 103 12.71 12.72 12.29
C ASP A 103 12.98 11.21 12.56
N ALA A 104 12.18 10.28 12.01
CA ALA A 104 12.49 8.86 12.15
C ALA A 104 13.67 8.47 11.24
N ILE A 105 14.84 8.21 11.82
CA ILE A 105 16.05 7.78 11.11
C ILE A 105 15.76 6.49 10.31
N GLY A 106 15.88 6.55 8.97
CA GLY A 106 15.65 5.41 8.06
C GLY A 106 14.30 5.41 7.35
N ALA A 107 13.47 6.41 7.59
CA ALA A 107 12.23 6.68 6.90
C ALA A 107 12.44 7.25 5.49
N GLU A 108 11.85 6.63 4.48
CA GLU A 108 11.77 7.24 3.15
C GLU A 108 10.32 7.53 2.80
N THR A 109 10.05 8.76 2.35
CA THR A 109 8.74 9.18 1.86
C THR A 109 8.64 8.96 0.35
N TYR A 110 7.62 8.23 -0.08
CA TYR A 110 7.37 7.92 -1.48
C TYR A 110 6.03 8.49 -1.93
N ASN A 111 6.01 9.16 -3.08
CA ASN A 111 4.77 9.45 -3.80
C ASN A 111 4.35 8.23 -4.65
N LEU A 112 3.15 8.25 -5.21
CA LEU A 112 2.63 7.14 -6.01
C LEU A 112 3.59 6.72 -7.13
N SER A 113 4.16 7.67 -7.89
CA SER A 113 5.11 7.35 -8.96
C SER A 113 6.36 6.63 -8.44
N ALA A 114 6.89 7.06 -7.30
CA ALA A 114 8.06 6.45 -6.69
C ALA A 114 7.76 5.05 -6.15
N ILE A 115 6.58 4.83 -5.54
CA ILE A 115 6.13 3.50 -5.12
C ILE A 115 6.03 2.57 -6.33
N LEU A 116 5.31 2.98 -7.38
CA LEU A 116 5.14 2.14 -8.56
C LEU A 116 6.46 1.84 -9.26
N LEU A 117 7.42 2.78 -9.30
CA LEU A 117 8.75 2.53 -9.87
C LEU A 117 9.59 1.54 -9.05
N ARG A 118 9.37 1.52 -7.74
CA ARG A 118 10.08 0.64 -6.82
C ARG A 118 9.50 -0.76 -6.78
N GLU A 119 8.18 -0.86 -6.73
CA GLU A 119 7.46 -2.12 -6.55
C GLU A 119 7.32 -2.91 -7.85
N PHE A 120 7.26 -2.23 -9.00
CA PHE A 120 7.03 -2.91 -10.28
C PHE A 120 8.33 -3.46 -10.89
N ASP A 121 8.23 -4.62 -11.51
CA ASP A 121 9.26 -5.11 -12.45
C ASP A 121 9.24 -4.32 -13.78
N GLU A 122 10.21 -4.56 -14.67
CA GLU A 122 10.30 -3.82 -15.94
C GLU A 122 9.08 -4.03 -16.84
N ASN A 123 8.47 -5.22 -16.88
CA ASN A 123 7.28 -5.48 -17.69
C ASN A 123 6.07 -4.71 -17.15
N GLN A 124 5.91 -4.72 -15.83
CA GLN A 124 4.88 -3.97 -15.11
C GLN A 124 5.05 -2.45 -15.30
N LYS A 125 6.29 -1.94 -15.27
CA LYS A 125 6.60 -0.54 -15.60
C LYS A 125 6.21 -0.20 -17.04
N GLN A 126 6.47 -1.06 -18.02
CA GLN A 126 6.04 -0.81 -19.40
C GLN A 126 4.51 -0.79 -19.53
N ARG A 127 3.82 -1.69 -18.84
CA ARG A 127 2.35 -1.74 -18.85
C ARG A 127 1.73 -0.49 -18.24
N ILE A 128 2.20 -0.03 -17.08
CA ILE A 128 1.68 1.21 -16.48
C ILE A 128 1.99 2.43 -17.35
N LYS A 129 3.19 2.49 -17.96
CA LYS A 129 3.53 3.54 -18.95
C LYS A 129 2.57 3.55 -20.13
N ALA A 130 2.20 2.38 -20.66
CA ALA A 130 1.23 2.28 -21.75
C ALA A 130 -0.15 2.79 -21.34
N ILE A 131 -0.61 2.47 -20.13
CA ILE A 131 -1.87 2.99 -19.58
C ILE A 131 -1.82 4.52 -19.52
N TYR A 132 -0.79 5.12 -18.93
CA TYR A 132 -0.67 6.58 -18.81
C TYR A 132 -0.64 7.24 -20.19
N LYS A 133 0.16 6.68 -21.11
CA LYS A 133 0.27 7.18 -22.49
C LYS A 133 -1.08 7.14 -23.22
N SER A 134 -1.87 6.09 -23.04
CA SER A 134 -3.23 6.00 -23.62
C SER A 134 -4.18 7.09 -23.14
N LYS A 135 -3.88 7.70 -21.98
CA LYS A 135 -4.61 8.83 -21.40
C LYS A 135 -3.94 10.18 -21.69
N GLY A 136 -2.93 10.22 -22.56
CA GLY A 136 -2.17 11.44 -22.88
C GLY A 136 -1.25 11.92 -21.76
N LEU A 137 -0.89 11.05 -20.82
CA LEU A 137 0.01 11.36 -19.71
C LEU A 137 1.37 10.69 -19.89
N VAL A 138 2.39 11.23 -19.21
CA VAL A 138 3.74 10.66 -19.15
C VAL A 138 3.94 10.02 -17.78
N PHE A 139 4.57 8.84 -17.73
CA PHE A 139 4.94 8.16 -16.49
C PHE A 139 6.47 7.99 -16.38
N PRO A 140 7.08 8.26 -15.21
CA PRO A 140 6.46 8.75 -13.97
C PRO A 140 5.94 10.18 -14.10
N LEU A 141 4.91 10.53 -13.32
CA LEU A 141 4.45 11.90 -13.22
C LEU A 141 5.40 12.65 -12.29
N VAL A 142 6.13 13.63 -12.84
CA VAL A 142 7.02 14.50 -12.06
C VAL A 142 6.19 15.72 -11.65
N ASN A 143 5.95 15.88 -10.34
CA ASN A 143 5.10 16.93 -9.74
C ASN A 143 3.66 17.01 -10.28
N PRO A 144 2.67 16.37 -9.63
CA PRO A 144 1.25 16.65 -9.88
C PRO A 144 0.76 17.97 -9.24
N ASN A 145 1.67 18.79 -8.71
CA ASN A 145 1.40 20.11 -8.10
C ASN A 145 1.85 21.23 -9.04
#